data_AF-A0A6I9P5B7-F1
#
_entry.id   AF-A0A6I9P5B7-F1
#
_cell.length_a   1.000
_cell.length_b   1.000
_cell.length_c   1.000
_cell.angle_alpha   90.00
_cell.angle_beta   90.00
_cell.angle_gamma   90.00
#
_symmetry.space_group_name_H-M   'P 1'
#
loop_
_entity.id
_entity.type
_entity.pdbx_description
1 polymer ?
#
loop_
_entity_poly.entity_id
_entity_poly.type
_entity_poly.pdbx_seq_one_letter_code
_entity_poly.pdbx_strand_id
1 'polypeptide(L)' 'MESNGKYITKDGARVDYHTGPIVWGEPGTNGQHAFYQLIHQGTRLIPADFLMPAQSQHPIRDNLHHKVTPPLHVTQIL' A
#
# COMPACT_ATOMS: atom_id res chain seq x y z
N MET A 1 -3.39 9.86 -7.45
CA MET A 1 -4.72 10.03 -8.09
C MET A 1 -4.82 11.38 -8.80
N GLU A 2 -4.59 12.51 -8.14
CA GLU A 2 -4.65 13.83 -8.78
C GLU A 2 -3.63 14.00 -9.94
N SER A 3 -2.37 13.61 -9.73
CA SER A 3 -1.32 13.81 -10.74
C SER A 3 -1.55 12.98 -12.00
N ASN A 4 -1.86 11.68 -11.83
CA ASN A 4 -1.91 10.70 -12.93
C ASN A 4 -3.34 10.28 -13.32
N GLY A 5 -4.38 10.78 -12.66
CA GLY A 5 -5.79 10.54 -13.00
C GLY A 5 -6.23 11.36 -14.21
N LYS A 6 -5.49 11.24 -15.31
CA LYS A 6 -5.67 12.03 -16.53
C LYS A 6 -6.07 11.13 -17.69
N TYR A 7 -6.78 11.70 -18.67
CA TYR A 7 -7.24 10.99 -19.86
C TYR A 7 -6.75 11.60 -21.18
N ILE A 8 -5.95 12.69 -21.12
CA ILE A 8 -5.35 13.36 -22.28
C ILE A 8 -3.81 13.30 -22.14
N THR A 9 -3.12 12.94 -23.23
CA THR A 9 -1.66 12.92 -23.33
C THR A 9 -1.09 14.34 -23.41
N LYS A 10 0.24 14.46 -23.30
CA LYS A 10 0.91 15.76 -23.48
C LYS A 10 0.69 16.37 -24.86
N ASP A 11 0.49 15.52 -25.87
CA ASP A 11 0.24 15.93 -27.27
C ASP A 11 -1.24 16.25 -27.54
N GLY A 12 -2.11 16.22 -26.52
CA GLY A 12 -3.53 16.58 -26.64
C GLY A 12 -4.46 15.45 -27.12
N ALA A 13 -3.94 14.24 -27.33
CA ALA A 13 -4.73 13.07 -27.71
C ALA A 13 -5.33 12.35 -26.49
N ARG A 14 -6.45 11.65 -26.67
CA ARG A 14 -7.04 10.81 -25.61
C ARG A 14 -6.26 9.50 -25.47
N VAL A 15 -6.00 9.08 -24.23
CA VAL A 15 -5.33 7.79 -23.93
C VAL A 15 -6.28 6.60 -24.17
N ASP A 16 -5.72 5.47 -24.60
CA ASP A 16 -6.40 4.18 -24.82
C ASP A 16 -6.01 3.12 -23.77
N TYR A 17 -5.25 3.52 -22.75
CA TYR A 17 -4.78 2.67 -21.65
C TYR A 17 -5.22 3.22 -20.29
N HIS A 18 -5.13 2.36 -19.26
CA HIS A 18 -5.38 2.77 -17.88
C HIS A 18 -4.27 3.66 -17.34
N THR A 19 -4.63 4.84 -16.82
CA THR A 19 -3.68 5.78 -16.21
C THR A 19 -3.60 5.58 -14.69
N GLY A 20 -3.77 6.62 -13.88
CA GLY A 20 -3.61 6.53 -12.43
C GLY A 20 -4.59 5.55 -11.75
N PRO A 21 -4.11 4.65 -10.86
CA PRO A 21 -4.98 3.74 -10.13
C PRO A 21 -5.76 4.47 -9.00
N ILE A 22 -6.78 3.80 -8.48
CA ILE A 22 -7.42 4.19 -7.21
C ILE A 22 -6.48 3.80 -6.07
N VAL A 23 -6.10 4.75 -5.23
CA VAL A 23 -5.25 4.53 -4.06
C VAL A 23 -6.10 4.71 -2.81
N TRP A 24 -6.05 3.72 -1.92
CA TRP A 24 -6.84 3.67 -0.69
C TRP A 24 -6.10 2.85 0.37
N GLY A 25 -6.43 3.04 1.64
CA GLY A 25 -5.78 2.32 2.74
C GLY A 25 -6.09 2.93 4.11
N GLU A 26 -5.68 2.22 5.15
CA GLU A 26 -5.85 2.60 6.56
C GLU A 26 -4.67 2.04 7.37
N PRO A 27 -4.30 2.62 8.54
CA PRO A 27 -3.35 2.00 9.44
C PRO A 27 -3.62 0.52 9.72
N GLY A 28 -2.56 -0.29 9.75
CA GLY A 28 -2.61 -1.73 9.52
C GLY A 28 -3.60 -2.50 10.40
N THR A 29 -3.67 -2.20 11.71
CA THR A 29 -4.58 -2.92 12.62
C THR A 29 -6.05 -2.65 12.33
N ASN A 30 -6.40 -1.44 11.87
CA ASN A 30 -7.79 -1.14 11.53
C ASN A 30 -8.17 -1.75 10.18
N GLY A 31 -7.28 -1.65 9.19
CA GLY A 31 -7.50 -2.20 7.86
C GLY A 31 -7.72 -3.72 7.86
N GLN A 32 -7.06 -4.43 8.77
CA GLN A 32 -7.23 -5.88 8.97
C GLN A 32 -8.69 -6.27 9.22
N HIS A 33 -9.46 -5.44 9.94
CA HIS A 33 -10.86 -5.71 10.26
C HIS A 33 -11.86 -5.10 9.27
N ALA A 34 -11.40 -4.25 8.36
CA ALA A 34 -12.26 -3.58 7.40
C ALA A 34 -12.28 -4.29 6.03
N PHE A 35 -11.12 -4.55 5.44
CA PHE A 35 -11.05 -4.89 4.01
C PHE A 35 -10.00 -5.94 3.63
N TYR A 36 -9.21 -6.46 4.57
CA TYR A 36 -8.23 -7.51 4.28
C TYR A 36 -8.90 -8.80 3.77
N GLN A 37 -10.15 -9.04 4.16
CA GLN A 37 -10.97 -10.12 3.61
C GLN A 37 -11.08 -10.01 2.07
N LEU A 38 -11.30 -8.80 1.54
CA LEU A 38 -11.36 -8.56 0.11
C LEU A 38 -10.00 -8.76 -0.57
N ILE A 39 -8.91 -8.35 0.08
CA ILE A 39 -7.56 -8.52 -0.47
C ILE A 39 -7.18 -10.00 -0.57
N HIS A 40 -7.52 -10.80 0.44
CA HIS A 40 -7.12 -12.21 0.50
C HIS A 40 -8.03 -13.17 -0.28
N GLN A 41 -9.35 -12.93 -0.27
CA GLN A 41 -10.33 -13.86 -0.85
C GLN A 41 -11.18 -13.23 -1.95
N GLY A 42 -10.91 -11.97 -2.30
CA GLY A 42 -11.54 -11.32 -3.43
C GLY A 42 -11.07 -11.90 -4.77
N THR A 43 -11.84 -11.59 -5.81
CA THR A 43 -11.59 -12.08 -7.17
C THR A 43 -10.73 -11.14 -8.01
N ARG A 44 -10.26 -10.03 -7.42
CA ARG A 44 -9.43 -9.03 -8.10
C ARG A 44 -8.07 -8.97 -7.43
N LEU A 45 -7.02 -8.91 -8.24
CA LEU A 45 -5.68 -8.58 -7.75
C LEU A 45 -5.67 -7.13 -7.25
N ILE A 46 -5.30 -6.93 -5.99
CA ILE A 46 -5.14 -5.62 -5.37
C ILE A 46 -3.68 -5.51 -4.92
N PRO A 47 -2.82 -4.78 -5.65
CA PRO A 47 -1.46 -4.51 -5.18
C PRO A 47 -1.51 -3.66 -3.91
N ALA A 48 -0.64 -3.96 -2.95
CA ALA A 48 -0.59 -3.28 -1.66
C ALA A 48 0.86 -3.05 -1.22
N ASP A 49 1.13 -1.83 -0.75
CA ASP A 49 2.42 -1.46 -0.15
C ASP A 49 2.28 -1.48 1.38
N PHE A 50 3.12 -2.28 2.04
CA PHE A 50 3.15 -2.34 3.50
C PHE A 50 4.27 -1.46 4.05
N LEU A 51 3.88 -0.41 4.77
CA LEU A 51 4.81 0.49 5.44
C LEU A 51 4.78 0.20 6.95
N MET A 52 5.94 -0.12 7.52
CA MET A 52 6.10 -0.39 8.94
C MET A 52 7.38 0.28 9.46
N PRO A 53 7.32 1.09 10.53
CA PRO A 53 8.52 1.68 11.11
C PRO A 53 9.35 0.61 11.81
N ALA A 54 10.68 0.67 11.66
CA ALA A 54 11.61 -0.23 12.34
C ALA A 54 11.65 0.00 13.85
N GLN A 55 11.39 1.23 14.29
CA GLN A 55 11.37 1.63 15.69
C GLN A 55 10.03 2.31 16.00
N SER A 56 9.42 1.94 17.12
CA SER A 56 8.23 2.62 17.62
C SER A 56 8.61 3.99 18.18
N GLN A 57 7.82 5.01 17.85
CA GLN A 57 7.89 6.30 18.54
C GLN A 57 7.27 6.25 19.94
N HIS A 58 6.56 5.16 20.26
CA HIS A 58 5.95 4.89 21.56
C HIS A 58 6.55 3.60 22.13
N PRO A 59 7.60 3.70 22.97
CA PRO A 59 8.23 2.56 23.61
C PRO A 59 7.22 1.77 24.44
N ILE A 60 7.13 0.46 24.20
CA ILE A 60 6.49 -0.48 25.11
C ILE A 60 7.43 -1.68 25.26
N ARG A 61 7.60 -2.17 26.50
CA ARG A 61 8.45 -3.33 26.84
C ARG A 61 9.87 -3.23 26.28
N ASP A 62 10.70 -2.29 26.76
CA ASP A 62 12.08 -2.09 26.29
C ASP A 62 12.20 -1.90 24.76
N ASN A 63 11.29 -1.12 24.17
CA ASN A 63 11.14 -0.89 22.73
C ASN A 63 10.68 -2.11 21.90
N LEU A 64 10.26 -3.21 22.53
CA LEU A 64 9.69 -4.38 21.86
C LEU A 64 8.19 -4.18 21.57
N HIS A 65 7.87 -3.58 20.42
CA HIS A 65 6.49 -3.45 19.95
C HIS A 65 5.98 -4.72 19.22
N HIS A 66 6.81 -5.27 18.34
CA HIS A 66 6.62 -6.56 17.66
C HIS A 66 8.02 -7.10 17.35
N LYS A 67 8.25 -8.42 17.43
CA LYS A 67 9.55 -9.02 17.08
C LYS A 67 9.71 -9.02 15.56
N VAL A 68 10.15 -7.89 15.01
CA VAL A 68 10.61 -7.81 13.62
C VAL A 68 12.00 -8.43 13.58
N THR A 69 12.13 -9.57 12.91
CA THR A 69 13.43 -10.23 12.74
C THR A 69 14.07 -9.65 11.48
N PRO A 70 15.20 -8.94 11.54
CA PRO A 70 15.90 -8.52 10.32
C PRO A 70 16.75 -9.68 9.76
N PRO A 71 16.98 -9.77 8.44
CA PRO A 71 16.77 -8.74 7.43
C PRO A 71 15.80 -9.21 6.33
N LEU A 72 14.57 -8.68 6.31
CA LEU A 72 13.80 -8.72 5.07
C LEU A 72 14.43 -7.72 4.12
N HIS A 73 15.21 -8.23 3.16
CA HIS A 73 15.37 -7.55 1.88
C HIS A 73 13.97 -7.36 1.30
N VAL A 74 13.33 -6.24 1.62
CA VAL A 74 12.13 -5.78 0.91
C VAL A 74 12.62 -5.24 -0.43
N THR A 75 13.02 -6.16 -1.31
CA THR A 75 13.05 -5.91 -2.75
C THR A 75 11.78 -6.55 -3.28
N GLN A 76 10.69 -5.79 -3.22
CA GLN A 76 9.62 -5.87 -4.21
C GLN A 76 9.05 -4.45 -4.35
N ILE A 77 9.88 -3.62 -4.99
CA ILE A 77 9.39 -2.67 -6.00
C ILE A 77 8.81 -3.56 -7.11
N LEU A 78 7.57 -3.29 -7.55
CA LEU A 78 7.20 -3.62 -8.93
C LEU A 78 8.02 -2.74 -9.87
#